data_AF-W9E807-F1
#
_entry.id   AF-W9E807-F1
#
_cell.length_a   1.000
_cell.length_b   1.000
_cell.length_c   1.000
_cell.angle_alpha   90.00
_cell.angle_beta   90.00
_cell.angle_gamma   90.00
#
_symmetry.space_group_name_H-M   'P 1'
#
loop_
_entity.id
_entity.type
_entity.pdbx_description
1 polymer ?
#
loop_
_entity_poly.entity_id
_entity_poly.type
_entity_poly.pdbx_seq_one_letter_code
_entity_poly.pdbx_strand_id
1 'polypeptide(L)' 'MDTQEMKIIHLYDRQDPEIQIKLEKNSKGYNWEITFKGENANTVLTKIREVNKKLNEEYGGER' A
#
# COMPACT_ATOMS: atom_id res chain seq x y z
N MET A 1 -44.66 7.90 -20.29
CA MET A 1 -44.29 7.40 -18.95
C MET A 1 -43.06 6.56 -19.15
N ASP A 2 -41.88 7.18 -19.05
CA ASP A 2 -40.60 6.51 -19.21
C ASP A 2 -40.20 5.87 -17.89
N THR A 3 -40.28 4.54 -17.82
CA THR A 3 -39.72 3.74 -16.73
C THR A 3 -38.20 3.82 -16.83
N GLN A 4 -37.59 4.76 -16.11
CA GLN A 4 -36.15 4.76 -15.89
C GLN A 4 -35.77 3.53 -15.06
N GLU A 5 -35.18 2.55 -15.71
CA GLU A 5 -34.55 1.40 -15.04
C GLU A 5 -33.47 1.91 -14.07
N MET A 6 -33.70 1.74 -12.77
CA MET A 6 -32.68 1.95 -11.75
C MET A 6 -31.57 0.91 -11.92
N LYS A 7 -30.45 1.30 -12.54
CA LYS A 7 -29.22 0.51 -12.53
C LYS A 7 -28.54 0.63 -11.16
N ILE A 8 -28.65 -0.41 -10.34
CA ILE A 8 -27.85 -0.56 -9.13
C ILE A 8 -26.42 -0.90 -9.56
N ILE A 9 -25.55 0.11 -9.61
CA ILE A 9 -24.10 -0.08 -9.80
C ILE A 9 -23.54 -0.52 -8.45
N HIS A 10 -23.23 -1.81 -8.32
CA HIS A 10 -22.40 -2.28 -7.23
C HIS A 10 -20.98 -1.76 -7.50
N LEU A 11 -20.63 -0.63 -6.87
CA LEU A 11 -19.25 -0.21 -6.76
C LEU A 11 -18.58 -1.25 -5.87
N TYR A 12 -17.93 -2.24 -6.49
CA TYR A 12 -17.15 -3.26 -5.81
C TYR A 12 -16.31 -2.59 -4.73
N ASP A 13 -16.45 -3.09 -3.50
CA ASP A 13 -15.74 -2.66 -2.31
C ASP A 13 -14.30 -2.31 -2.65
N ARG A 14 -13.81 -1.19 -2.12
CA ARG A 14 -12.39 -0.85 -2.13
C ARG A 14 -11.65 -2.01 -1.50
N GLN A 15 -11.13 -2.93 -2.33
CA GLN A 15 -10.22 -3.95 -1.86
C GLN A 15 -9.02 -3.20 -1.32
N ASP A 16 -8.81 -3.27 -0.01
CA ASP A 16 -7.62 -2.71 0.59
C ASP A 16 -6.42 -3.26 -0.18
N PRO A 17 -5.47 -2.40 -0.59
CA PRO A 17 -4.35 -2.84 -1.38
C PRO A 17 -3.55 -3.88 -0.60
N GLU A 18 -3.06 -4.91 -1.32
CA GLU A 18 -2.23 -5.99 -0.74
C GLU A 18 -1.00 -5.41 -0.03
N ILE A 19 -0.47 -4.30 -0.55
CA ILE A 19 0.60 -3.53 0.06
C ILE A 19 0.23 -2.05 0.17
N GLN A 20 0.51 -1.48 1.33
CA GLN A 20 0.38 -0.05 1.60
C GLN A 20 1.71 0.46 2.17
N ILE A 21 2.20 1.57 1.63
CA ILE A 21 3.41 2.24 2.09
C ILE A 21 3.02 3.65 2.50
N LYS A 22 3.34 4.02 3.74
CA LYS A 22 3.24 5.39 4.22
C LYS A 22 4.65 5.97 4.28
N LEU A 23 4.96 6.89 3.37
CA LEU A 23 6.25 7.59 3.33
C LEU A 23 6.09 8.98 3.96
N GLU A 24 6.97 9.31 4.90
CA GLU A 24 6.97 10.58 5.61
C GLU A 24 8.34 11.24 5.50
N LYS A 25 8.39 12.53 5.12
CA LYS A 25 9.63 13.32 5.12
C LYS A 25 9.66 14.23 6.33
N ASN A 26 10.77 14.22 7.06
CA ASN A 26 11.05 15.14 8.16
C ASN A 26 12.39 15.87 7.92
N SER A 27 12.78 16.73 8.85
CA SER A 27 14.01 17.54 8.75
C SER A 27 15.32 16.75 8.81
N LYS A 28 15.25 15.44 9.10
CA LYS A 28 16.37 14.50 9.20
C LYS A 28 16.31 13.40 8.11
N GLY A 29 15.34 13.48 7.19
CA GLY A 29 15.19 12.55 6.07
C GLY A 29 13.84 11.87 5.98
N TYR A 30 13.83 10.72 5.34
CA TYR A 30 12.62 9.95 5.07
C TYR A 30 12.43 8.82 6.08
N ASN A 31 11.20 8.65 6.53
CA ASN A 31 10.72 7.52 7.30
C ASN A 31 9.61 6.82 6.51
N TRP A 32 9.41 5.53 6.72
CA TRP A 32 8.29 4.83 6.11
C TRP A 32 7.73 3.70 6.98
N GLU A 33 6.44 3.43 6.79
CA GLU A 33 5.73 2.28 7.32
C GLU A 33 5.23 1.41 6.15
N ILE A 34 5.47 0.09 6.23
CA ILE A 34 5.04 -0.88 5.22
C ILE A 34 3.99 -1.79 5.87
N THR A 35 2.78 -1.76 5.33
CA THR A 35 1.71 -2.68 5.68
C THR A 35 1.50 -3.65 4.53
N PHE A 36 1.53 -4.96 4.81
CA PHE A 36 1.30 -6.00 3.80
C PHE A 36 0.25 -6.99 4.32
N LYS A 37 -0.79 -7.24 3.53
CA LYS A 37 -1.85 -8.21 3.84
C LYS A 37 -1.54 -9.51 3.09
N GLY A 38 -1.22 -10.56 3.83
CA GLY A 38 -0.95 -11.87 3.26
C GLY A 38 -1.29 -13.01 4.21
N GLU A 39 -1.54 -14.20 3.67
CA GLU A 39 -1.97 -15.38 4.43
C GLU A 39 -0.83 -16.03 5.23
N ASN A 40 0.42 -15.83 4.81
CA ASN A 40 1.58 -16.51 5.38
C ASN A 40 2.67 -15.51 5.81
N ALA A 41 3.11 -15.65 7.07
CA ALA A 41 4.15 -14.81 7.66
C ALA A 41 5.47 -14.80 6.87
N ASN A 42 5.90 -15.92 6.30
CA ASN A 42 7.13 -16.00 5.51
C ASN A 42 7.03 -15.17 4.22
N THR A 43 5.87 -15.23 3.55
CA THR A 43 5.61 -14.44 2.34
C THR A 43 5.54 -12.96 2.70
N VAL A 44 4.82 -12.61 3.77
CA VAL A 44 4.70 -11.23 4.29
C VAL A 44 6.08 -10.65 4.58
N LEU A 45 6.92 -11.37 5.34
CA LEU A 45 8.26 -10.92 5.70
C LEU A 45 9.17 -10.77 4.49
N THR A 46 9.07 -11.68 3.50
CA THR A 46 9.85 -11.59 2.26
C THR A 46 9.47 -10.32 1.49
N LYS A 47 8.18 -10.04 1.35
CA LYS A 47 7.68 -8.85 0.65
C LYS A 47 8.03 -7.55 1.35
N ILE A 48 7.88 -7.50 2.67
CA ILE A 48 8.28 -6.33 3.47
C ILE A 48 9.78 -6.06 3.30
N ARG A 49 10.64 -7.09 3.31
CA ARG A 49 12.09 -6.93 3.11
C ARG A 49 12.44 -6.40 1.71
N GLU A 50 11.83 -6.93 0.67
CA GLU A 50 12.02 -6.47 -0.71
C GLU A 50 11.69 -4.98 -0.84
N VAL A 51 10.56 -4.57 -0.28
CA VAL A 51 10.08 -3.19 -0.33
C VAL A 51 10.96 -2.27 0.52
N ASN A 52 11.32 -2.70 1.72
CA ASN A 52 12.20 -1.94 2.60
C ASN A 52 13.59 -1.72 2.00
N LYS A 53 14.10 -2.70 1.23
CA LYS A 53 15.37 -2.55 0.51
C LYS A 53 15.26 -1.44 -0.54
N LYS A 54 14.21 -1.46 -1.37
CA LYS A 54 13.97 -0.41 -2.37
C LYS A 54 13.80 0.97 -1.76
N LEU A 55 13.04 1.07 -0.66
CA LEU A 55 12.85 2.35 0.03
C LEU A 55 14.17 2.90 0.62
N ASN A 56 15.04 2.03 1.13
CA ASN A 56 16.38 2.46 1.54
C ASN A 56 17.24 2.93 0.36
N GLU A 57 17.21 2.24 -0.78
CA GLU A 57 17.97 2.63 -1.97
C GLU A 57 17.50 3.98 -2.53
N GLU A 58 16.19 4.23 -2.52
CA GLU A 58 15.59 5.46 -3.08
C GLU A 58 15.58 6.64 -2.10
N TYR A 59 15.31 6.38 -0.81
CA TYR A 59 15.02 7.41 0.20
C TYR A 59 15.91 7.36 1.44
N GLY A 60 16.69 6.28 1.63
CA GLY A 60 17.56 6.09 2.80
C GLY A 60 18.89 6.86 2.74
N GLY A 61 19.12 7.61 1.67
CA GLY A 61 20.39 8.27 1.35
C GLY A 61 20.71 9.58 2.08
N GLU A 62 19.92 10.01 3.08
CA GLU A 62 20.31 11.15 3.92
C GLU A 62 21.30 10.68 5.01
N ARG A 63 22.59 10.70 4.67
CA ARG A 63 23.72 10.63 5.61
C ARG A 63 24.55 11.91 5.53
#